data_AF-A0AAW8F951-F1
#
_entry.id   AF-A0AAW8F951-F1
#
_cell.length_a   1.000
_cell.length_b   1.000
_cell.length_c   1.000
_cell.angle_alpha   90.00
_cell.angle_beta   90.00
_cell.angle_gamma   90.00
#
_symmetry.space_group_name_H-M   'P 1'
#
loop_
_entity.id
_entity.type
_entity.pdbx_description
1 polymer ?
#
loop_
_entity_poly.entity_id
_entity_poly.type
_entity_poly.pdbx_seq_one_letter_code
_entity_poly.pdbx_strand_id
1 'polypeptide(L)'
;MSGIPPFRVLRAKPLWIANGVVTGVLALLLAVFYVGADIDPVDHMTRLPVGLVNADKGVGQANLGAEITESIKKSTASGDKIDGKAMNGKEMKEELG
;
A
#
# COMPACT_ATOMS: atom_id res chain seq x y z
N MET A 1 21.71 -44.09 -37.78
CA MET A 1 20.70 -43.17 -37.20
C MET A 1 21.40 -41.85 -36.92
N SER A 2 21.24 -40.87 -37.82
CA SER A 2 21.94 -39.59 -37.73
C SER A 2 21.25 -38.70 -36.69
N GLY A 3 21.72 -38.76 -35.44
CA GLY A 3 21.20 -37.95 -34.34
C GLY A 3 21.45 -36.48 -34.59
N ILE A 4 20.39 -35.68 -34.66
CA ILE A 4 20.50 -34.22 -34.69
C ILE A 4 21.23 -33.80 -33.40
N PRO A 5 22.35 -33.05 -33.46
CA PRO A 5 23.07 -32.67 -32.26
C PRO A 5 22.14 -31.86 -31.35
N PRO A 6 22.07 -32.16 -30.04
CA PRO A 6 21.03 -31.67 -29.13
C PRO A 6 20.95 -30.14 -29.07
N PHE A 7 22.09 -29.46 -29.26
CA PHE A 7 22.19 -28.00 -29.24
C PHE A 7 21.67 -27.30 -30.50
N ARG A 8 21.35 -28.02 -31.58
CA ARG A 8 20.85 -27.42 -32.82
C ARG A 8 19.42 -26.87 -32.63
N VAL A 9 18.62 -27.52 -31.80
CA VAL A 9 17.25 -27.10 -31.47
C VAL A 9 17.24 -25.77 -30.71
N LEU A 10 18.22 -25.58 -29.81
CA LEU A 10 18.38 -24.35 -29.04
C LEU A 10 18.80 -23.13 -29.87
N ARG A 11 19.23 -23.31 -31.13
CA ARG A 11 19.53 -22.20 -32.04
C ARG A 11 18.33 -21.78 -32.89
N ALA A 12 17.21 -22.49 -32.79
CA ALA A 12 16.01 -22.16 -33.55
C ALA A 12 15.38 -20.88 -32.98
N LYS A 13 15.41 -19.80 -33.78
CA LYS A 13 14.74 -18.53 -33.44
C LYS A 13 13.27 -18.69 -33.01
N PRO A 14 12.45 -19.53 -33.67
CA PRO A 14 11.04 -19.70 -33.28
C PRO A 14 10.86 -20.19 -31.84
N LEU A 15 11.77 -21.03 -31.32
CA LEU A 15 11.70 -21.56 -29.97
C LEU A 15 11.83 -20.43 -28.92
N TRP A 16 12.72 -19.48 -29.16
CA TRP A 16 12.94 -18.35 -28.24
C TRP A 16 11.86 -17.29 -28.37
N ILE A 17 11.37 -17.04 -29.59
CA ILE A 17 10.29 -16.08 -29.82
C ILE A 17 9.01 -16.55 -29.12
N ALA A 18 8.60 -17.81 -29.32
CA ALA A 18 7.39 -18.33 -28.71
C ALA A 18 7.43 -18.26 -27.18
N ASN A 19 8.53 -18.74 -26.57
CA ASN A 19 8.69 -18.69 -25.12
C ASN A 19 8.78 -17.25 -24.61
N GLY A 20 9.55 -16.40 -25.29
CA GLY A 20 9.70 -14.98 -24.95
C GLY A 20 8.37 -14.24 -24.97
N VAL A 21 7.53 -14.48 -25.99
CA VAL A 21 6.19 -13.90 -26.09
C VAL A 21 5.30 -14.36 -24.94
N VAL A 22 5.27 -15.66 -24.63
CA VAL A 22 4.46 -16.18 -23.51
C VAL A 22 4.90 -15.57 -22.18
N THR A 23 6.20 -15.57 -21.89
CA THR A 23 6.72 -14.96 -20.65
C THR A 23 6.51 -13.45 -20.62
N GLY A 24 6.62 -12.77 -21.77
CA GLY A 24 6.42 -11.32 -21.86
C GLY A 24 4.97 -10.92 -21.62
N VAL A 25 4.02 -11.65 -22.22
CA VAL A 25 2.58 -11.43 -21.99
C VAL A 25 2.23 -11.71 -20.53
N LEU A 26 2.74 -12.81 -19.95
CA LEU A 26 2.51 -13.12 -18.53
C LEU A 26 3.07 -12.03 -17.61
N ALA A 27 4.30 -11.58 -17.86
CA ALA A 27 4.93 -10.51 -17.08
C ALA A 27 4.16 -9.18 -17.20
N LEU A 28 3.69 -8.84 -18.41
CA LEU A 28 2.87 -7.65 -18.63
C LEU A 28 1.54 -7.73 -17.87
N LEU A 29 0.85 -8.87 -17.94
CA LEU A 29 -0.39 -9.07 -17.19
C LEU A 29 -0.15 -8.93 -15.68
N LEU A 30 0.89 -9.57 -15.15
CA LEU A 30 1.24 -9.45 -13.73
C LEU A 30 1.60 -8.00 -13.35
N ALA A 31 2.32 -7.26 -14.20
CA ALA A 31 2.62 -5.87 -13.95
C ALA A 31 1.35 -4.99 -13.94
N VAL A 32 0.43 -5.21 -14.88
CA VAL A 32 -0.86 -4.52 -14.91
C VAL A 32 -1.72 -4.90 -13.71
N PHE A 33 -1.74 -6.16 -13.29
CA PHE A 33 -2.45 -6.57 -12.07
C PHE A 33 -1.80 -6.01 -10.81
N TYR A 34 -0.47 -6.00 -10.74
CA TYR A 34 0.27 -5.47 -9.60
C TYR A 34 0.03 -3.98 -9.45
N VAL A 35 0.25 -3.21 -10.52
CA VAL A 35 0.04 -1.77 -10.52
C VAL A 35 -1.45 -1.44 -10.47
N GLY A 36 -2.31 -2.18 -11.18
CA GLY A 36 -3.76 -1.95 -11.19
C GLY A 36 -4.45 -2.28 -9.86
N ALA A 37 -3.95 -3.28 -9.11
CA ALA A 37 -4.41 -3.52 -7.74
C ALA A 37 -3.90 -2.45 -6.75
N ASP A 38 -2.87 -1.69 -7.13
CA ASP A 38 -2.30 -0.59 -6.35
C ASP A 38 -2.84 0.80 -6.81
N ILE A 39 -3.41 0.89 -8.01
CA ILE A 39 -4.18 2.04 -8.50
C ILE A 39 -5.63 1.86 -7.99
N ASP A 40 -5.79 2.02 -6.68
CA ASP A 40 -6.70 3.00 -6.06
C ASP A 40 -6.99 2.63 -4.59
N PRO A 41 -6.05 2.88 -3.66
CA PRO A 41 -6.36 2.84 -2.24
C PRO A 41 -7.27 4.01 -1.82
N VAL A 42 -7.38 5.07 -2.62
CA VAL A 42 -8.05 6.31 -2.21
C VAL A 42 -9.58 6.22 -2.33
N ASP A 43 -10.08 5.47 -3.31
CA ASP A 43 -11.53 5.24 -3.53
C ASP A 43 -12.14 4.26 -2.51
N HIS A 44 -11.30 3.44 -1.85
CA HIS A 44 -11.73 2.50 -0.82
C HIS A 44 -11.21 2.80 0.59
N MET A 45 -10.43 3.88 0.77
CA MET A 45 -10.05 4.41 2.08
C MET A 45 -11.19 5.19 2.76
N THR A 46 -12.44 5.01 2.37
CA THR A 46 -13.56 5.59 3.08
C THR A 46 -13.81 4.80 4.37
N ARG A 47 -13.86 5.49 5.53
CA ARG A 47 -14.14 4.92 6.86
C ARG A 47 -13.04 4.04 7.46
N LEU A 48 -11.77 4.31 7.21
CA LEU A 48 -10.70 3.70 8.02
C LEU A 48 -10.72 4.33 9.43
N PRO A 49 -10.99 3.55 10.50
CA PRO A 49 -10.97 4.05 11.86
C PRO A 49 -9.50 4.20 12.29
N VAL A 50 -8.98 5.42 12.22
CA VAL A 50 -7.63 5.73 12.71
C VAL A 50 -7.73 6.43 14.05
N GLY A 51 -7.09 5.86 15.06
CA GLY A 51 -6.96 6.47 16.39
C GLY A 51 -5.85 7.50 16.39
N LEU A 52 -6.18 8.78 16.57
CA LEU A 52 -5.18 9.82 16.75
C LEU A 52 -4.87 9.95 18.25
N VAL A 53 -3.67 9.52 18.66
CA VAL A 53 -3.27 9.48 20.07
C VAL A 53 -2.20 10.52 20.36
N ASN A 54 -2.49 11.45 21.28
CA ASN A 54 -1.46 12.35 21.81
C ASN A 54 -0.76 11.69 23.01
N ALA A 55 0.52 11.34 22.84
CA ALA A 55 1.38 10.84 23.92
C ALA A 55 2.30 11.92 24.51
N ASP A 56 2.23 13.16 24.01
CA ASP A 56 3.05 14.28 24.47
C ASP A 56 2.61 14.73 25.87
N LYS A 57 3.55 14.65 26.81
CA LYS A 57 3.35 15.11 28.19
C LYS A 57 3.67 16.60 28.37
N GLY A 58 4.17 17.24 27.32
CA GLY A 58 4.62 18.64 27.33
C GLY A 58 5.90 18.85 28.13
N VAL A 59 6.57 19.97 27.87
CA VAL A 59 7.59 20.54 28.76
C VAL A 59 7.14 21.96 29.08
N GLY A 60 6.79 22.23 30.34
CA GLY A 60 6.20 23.52 30.74
C GLY A 60 4.72 23.66 30.34
N GLN A 61 4.32 24.83 29.85
CA GLN A 61 2.91 25.16 29.54
C GLN A 61 2.51 24.90 28.07
N ALA A 62 3.45 24.46 27.22
CA ALA A 62 3.21 24.20 25.81
C ALA A 62 3.12 22.67 25.56
N ASN A 63 1.91 22.18 25.25
CA ASN A 63 1.70 20.83 24.73
C ASN A 63 1.52 20.91 23.22
N LEU A 64 2.64 20.84 22.49
CA LEU A 64 2.66 20.89 21.02
C LEU A 64 1.85 19.73 20.43
N GLY A 65 1.87 18.56 21.08
CA GLY A 65 1.04 17.43 20.68
C GLY A 65 -0.46 17.74 20.71
N ALA A 66 -0.94 18.58 21.63
CA ALA A 66 -2.34 18.98 21.72
C ALA A 66 -2.73 19.91 20.57
N GLU A 67 -1.88 20.89 20.23
CA GLU A 67 -2.10 21.80 19.12
C GLU A 67 -2.11 21.06 17.77
N ILE A 68 -1.18 20.11 17.57
CA ILE A 68 -1.13 19.27 16.37
C ILE A 68 -2.35 18.37 16.29
N THR A 69 -2.75 17.73 17.39
CA THR A 69 -3.94 16.85 17.43
C THR A 69 -5.21 17.62 17.08
N GLU A 70 -5.35 18.84 17.61
CA GLU A 70 -6.46 19.74 17.31
C GLU A 70 -6.46 20.18 15.83
N SER A 71 -5.29 20.50 15.27
CA SER A 71 -5.15 20.87 13.85
C SER A 71 -5.55 19.73 12.89
N ILE A 72 -5.17 18.48 13.22
CA ILE A 72 -5.50 17.29 12.42
C ILE A 72 -7.00 16.98 12.54
N LYS A 73 -7.57 17.09 13.75
CA LYS A 73 -9.01 16.93 13.95
C LYS A 73 -9.81 17.95 13.13
N LYS A 74 -9.35 19.21 13.09
CA LYS A 74 -9.99 20.27 12.30
C LYS A 74 -9.87 20.04 10.79
N SER A 75 -8.74 19.50 10.31
CA SER A 75 -8.55 19.21 8.88
C SER A 75 -9.34 17.99 8.40
N THR A 76 -9.56 16.99 9.26
CA THR A 76 -10.39 15.81 8.94
C THR A 76 -11.90 16.06 9.08
N ALA A 77 -12.32 17.07 9.85
CA ALA A 77 -13.73 17.47 9.97
C ALA A 77 -14.35 18.01 8.67
N SER A 78 -13.53 18.37 7.66
CA SER A 78 -14.00 18.91 6.38
C SER A 78 -14.32 17.88 5.28
N GLY A 79 -14.33 16.58 5.60
CA GLY A 79 -15.11 15.61 4.83
C GLY A 79 -14.36 14.46 4.13
N ASP A 80 -14.99 13.29 4.28
CA ASP A 80 -15.06 12.13 3.39
C ASP A 80 -13.99 11.04 3.37
N LYS A 81 -12.82 11.17 4.00
CA LYS A 81 -11.78 10.11 3.87
C LYS A 81 -11.29 9.46 5.16
N ILE A 82 -11.49 10.06 6.33
CA ILE A 82 -10.92 9.53 7.58
C ILE A 82 -11.90 9.72 8.74
N ASP A 83 -12.34 8.62 9.35
CA ASP A 83 -13.11 8.65 10.60
C ASP A 83 -12.13 8.64 11.78
N GLY A 84 -11.65 9.83 12.12
CA GLY A 84 -10.63 10.03 13.14
C GLY A 84 -11.26 10.18 14.52
N LYS A 85 -11.04 9.19 15.40
CA LYS A 85 -11.35 9.33 16.84
C LYS A 85 -10.09 9.79 17.57
N ALA A 86 -10.13 11.01 18.11
CA ALA A 86 -9.08 11.51 19.00
C ALA A 86 -9.16 10.74 20.31
N MET A 87 -8.05 10.15 20.73
CA MET A 87 -7.98 9.33 21.94
C MET A 87 -6.76 9.71 22.78
N ASN A 88 -6.87 9.53 24.09
CA ASN A 88 -5.71 9.60 24.97
C ASN A 88 -5.01 8.23 25.12
N GLY A 89 -3.78 8.23 25.63
CA GLY A 89 -3.01 6.99 25.78
C GLY A 89 -3.59 5.95 26.75
N LYS A 90 -4.56 6.32 27.61
CA LYS A 90 -5.31 5.37 28.45
C LYS A 90 -6.45 4.73 27.68
N GLU A 91 -7.25 5.55 26.98
CA GLU A 91 -8.34 5.11 26.10
C GLU A 91 -7.84 4.15 25.01
N MET A 92 -6.67 4.42 24.42
CA MET A 92 -6.05 3.52 23.45
C MET A 92 -5.78 2.12 24.04
N LYS A 93 -5.26 2.04 25.27
CA LYS A 93 -4.96 0.77 25.94
C LYS A 93 -6.24 0.00 26.32
N GLU A 94 -7.30 0.71 26.68
CA GLU A 94 -8.60 0.10 26.98
C GLU A 94 -9.30 -0.45 25.73
N GLU A 95 -9.16 0.20 24.58
CA GLU A 95 -9.82 -0.22 23.34
C GLU A 95 -9.02 -1.23 22.49
N LEU A 96 -7.69 -1.28 22.61
CA LEU A 96 -6.83 -2.08 21.72
C LEU A 96 -5.96 -3.15 22.43
N GLY A 97 -5.87 -3.14 23.77
CA GLY A 97 -5.10 -4.12 24.57
C GLY A 97 -3.79 -3.60 25.13
#